data_AF-A0A7S0E6V1-F1
#
_entry.id   AF-A0A7S0E6V1-F1
#
_cell.length_a   1.000
_cell.length_b   1.000
_cell.length_c   1.000
_cell.angle_alpha   90.00
_cell.angle_beta   90.00
_cell.angle_gamma   90.00
#
_symmetry.space_group_name_H-M   'P 1'
#
loop_
_entity.id
_entity.type
_entity.pdbx_description
1 polymer ?
#
loop_
_entity_poly.entity_id
_entity_poly.type
_entity_poly.pdbx_seq_one_letter_code
_entity_poly.pdbx_strand_id
1 'polypeptide(L)'
;AGVDAAALRMAPLQESSEAAPHTMAEQLFGTGPWQWAGHSGLSFLRGGRLVTPWGTGTWGVQRRGGDEKVPSTDSIFADFGGGEHTLTARSWPCLFFRSERKADGEKVRLDFVGGHAPDAASCLFKEEY
;
A
#
# COMPACT_ATOMS: atom_id res chain seq x y z
N ALA A 1 -62.26 10.12 -15.45
CA ALA A 1 -60.93 10.06 -16.10
C ALA A 1 -59.93 10.62 -15.09
N GLY A 2 -59.14 9.84 -14.36
CA GLY A 2 -58.58 8.53 -14.68
C GLY A 2 -57.19 8.70 -15.27
N VAL A 3 -56.22 9.10 -14.44
CA VAL A 3 -54.80 8.73 -14.59
C VAL A 3 -54.20 8.55 -13.20
N ASP A 4 -53.31 7.58 -13.11
CA ASP A 4 -53.14 6.60 -12.05
C ASP A 4 -52.04 7.01 -11.04
N ALA A 5 -52.31 6.86 -9.74
CA ALA A 5 -51.35 7.13 -8.66
C ALA A 5 -50.42 5.94 -8.40
N ALA A 6 -49.96 5.29 -9.47
CA ALA A 6 -49.17 4.06 -9.42
C ALA A 6 -47.93 4.15 -10.32
N ALA A 7 -47.00 5.05 -9.97
CA ALA A 7 -45.65 5.00 -10.51
C ALA A 7 -44.62 5.63 -9.55
N LEU A 8 -44.64 5.23 -8.27
CA LEU A 8 -43.39 5.21 -7.50
C LEU A 8 -42.51 4.09 -8.07
N ARG A 9 -41.88 4.36 -9.22
CA ARG A 9 -40.69 3.63 -9.63
C ARG A 9 -39.62 4.00 -8.61
N MET A 10 -39.37 3.08 -7.68
CA MET A 10 -38.11 2.98 -6.96
C MET A 10 -37.01 3.09 -8.01
N ALA A 11 -36.37 4.25 -8.13
CA ALA A 11 -35.11 4.34 -8.81
C ALA A 11 -34.19 3.33 -8.11
N PRO A 12 -33.50 2.44 -8.83
CA PRO A 12 -32.48 1.62 -8.18
C PRO A 12 -31.55 2.61 -7.48
N LEU A 13 -31.27 2.34 -6.20
CA LEU A 13 -30.16 2.98 -5.49
C LEU A 13 -28.97 2.79 -6.42
N GLN A 14 -28.59 3.87 -7.09
CA GLN A 14 -27.44 3.92 -7.96
C GLN A 14 -26.31 3.35 -7.12
N GLU A 15 -25.82 2.17 -7.50
CA GLU A 15 -24.68 1.53 -6.86
C GLU A 15 -23.66 2.62 -6.64
N SER A 16 -23.47 2.93 -5.37
CA SER A 16 -22.57 3.96 -4.91
C SER A 16 -21.25 3.72 -5.61
N SER A 17 -20.93 4.64 -6.53
CA SER A 17 -19.63 4.90 -7.14
C SER A 17 -18.59 3.91 -6.64
N GLU A 18 -18.23 2.94 -7.49
CA GLU A 18 -17.06 2.09 -7.33
C GLU A 18 -15.95 2.94 -6.69
N ALA A 19 -15.71 2.72 -5.39
CA ALA A 19 -14.84 3.60 -4.62
C ALA A 19 -13.49 3.59 -5.34
N ALA A 20 -13.00 4.77 -5.72
CA ALA A 20 -11.71 4.87 -6.38
C ALA A 20 -10.70 4.03 -5.58
N PRO A 21 -9.91 3.16 -6.23
CA PRO A 21 -9.03 2.25 -5.51
C PRO A 21 -8.13 3.06 -4.60
N HIS A 22 -8.25 2.83 -3.29
CA HIS A 22 -7.40 3.46 -2.29
C HIS A 22 -5.94 3.25 -2.68
N THR A 23 -5.16 4.32 -2.71
CA THR A 23 -3.73 4.20 -3.02
C THR A 23 -3.05 3.37 -1.93
N MET A 24 -2.00 2.62 -2.27
CA MET A 24 -1.22 1.88 -1.27
C MET A 24 -0.75 2.77 -0.11
N ALA A 25 -0.43 4.04 -0.39
CA ALA A 25 -0.03 5.01 0.63
C ALA A 25 -1.17 5.34 1.63
N GLU A 26 -2.42 5.42 1.16
CA GLU A 26 -3.58 5.61 2.04
C GLU A 26 -3.79 4.42 2.97
N GLN A 27 -3.56 3.21 2.47
CA GLN A 27 -3.73 1.98 3.25
C GLN A 27 -2.58 1.76 4.26
N LEU A 28 -1.39 2.28 3.96
CA LEU A 28 -0.21 2.14 4.81
C LEU A 28 -0.13 3.17 5.94
N PHE A 29 -0.74 4.33 5.75
CA PHE A 29 -0.69 5.40 6.74
C PHE A 29 -1.20 4.94 8.12
N GLY A 30 -0.41 5.16 9.16
CA GLY A 30 -0.77 4.81 10.53
C GLY A 30 -0.71 3.31 10.84
N THR A 31 -0.20 2.50 9.90
CA THR A 31 -0.01 1.06 10.12
C THR A 31 1.36 0.76 10.73
N GLY A 32 1.38 -0.23 11.60
CA GLY A 32 2.56 -0.76 12.26
C GLY A 32 2.17 -1.62 13.47
N PRO A 33 3.15 -2.30 14.09
CA PRO A 33 4.56 -2.26 13.73
C PRO A 33 4.87 -3.18 12.54
N TRP A 34 5.87 -2.80 11.75
CA TRP A 34 6.41 -3.60 10.65
C TRP A 34 7.83 -4.08 11.00
N GLN A 35 8.25 -5.17 10.37
CA GLN A 35 9.61 -5.70 10.38
C GLN A 35 10.23 -5.47 9.01
N TRP A 36 11.49 -5.03 8.98
CA TRP A 36 12.26 -4.87 7.75
C TRP A 36 13.40 -5.89 7.76
N ALA A 37 13.37 -6.87 6.86
CA ALA A 37 14.33 -7.99 6.86
C ALA A 37 14.47 -8.64 8.26
N GLY A 38 13.35 -8.80 8.98
CA GLY A 38 13.32 -9.33 10.35
C GLY A 38 13.60 -8.32 11.47
N HIS A 39 14.01 -7.09 11.16
CA HIS A 39 14.20 -6.04 12.17
C HIS A 39 12.90 -5.29 12.45
N SER A 40 12.31 -5.51 13.63
CA SER A 40 11.07 -4.86 14.07
C SER A 40 11.25 -3.40 14.47
N GLY A 41 10.19 -2.60 14.32
CA GLY A 41 10.17 -1.20 14.76
C GLY A 41 9.95 -0.22 13.61
N LEU A 42 9.51 -0.70 12.45
CA LEU A 42 9.17 0.14 11.32
C LEU A 42 7.72 0.64 11.46
N SER A 43 7.48 1.93 11.19
CA SER A 43 6.12 2.53 11.23
C SER A 43 5.99 3.70 10.28
N PHE A 44 4.89 3.71 9.51
CA PHE A 44 4.57 4.73 8.51
C PHE A 44 3.67 5.81 9.14
N LEU A 45 4.24 6.98 9.42
CA LEU A 45 3.56 8.07 10.11
C LEU A 45 3.11 9.19 9.17
N ARG A 46 2.28 10.11 9.69
CA ARG A 46 1.73 11.23 8.93
C ARG A 46 2.83 12.16 8.44
N GLY A 47 2.59 12.85 7.33
CA GLY A 47 3.51 13.84 6.78
C GLY A 47 4.76 13.21 6.16
N GLY A 48 4.67 11.94 5.76
CA GLY A 48 5.79 11.22 5.14
C GLY A 48 6.91 10.87 6.10
N ARG A 49 6.69 10.87 7.41
CA ARG A 49 7.70 10.45 8.39
C ARG A 49 7.73 8.94 8.54
N LEU A 50 8.92 8.36 8.42
CA LEU A 50 9.17 6.94 8.64
C LEU A 50 9.98 6.75 9.93
N VAL A 51 9.52 5.87 10.82
CA VAL A 51 10.34 5.36 11.94
C VAL A 51 10.90 4.02 11.53
N THR A 52 12.18 3.78 11.80
CA THR A 52 12.88 2.54 11.45
C THR A 52 13.70 2.04 12.65
N PRO A 53 14.14 0.77 12.63
CA PRO A 53 15.07 0.25 13.64
C PRO A 53 16.41 1.01 13.70
N TRP A 54 16.76 1.72 12.63
CA TRP A 54 18.03 2.43 12.48
C TRP A 54 17.90 3.95 12.59
N GLY A 55 16.74 4.45 13.00
CA GLY A 55 16.47 5.88 13.18
C GLY A 55 15.21 6.33 12.45
N THR A 56 15.31 7.46 11.74
CA THR A 56 14.19 8.06 11.03
C THR A 56 14.47 8.17 9.54
N GLY A 57 13.41 8.16 8.75
CA GLY A 57 13.45 8.39 7.32
C GLY A 57 12.23 9.12 6.82
N THR A 58 12.08 9.12 5.50
CA THR A 58 10.89 9.64 4.83
C THR A 58 10.22 8.57 3.98
N TRP A 59 8.93 8.71 3.73
CA TRP A 59 8.17 7.85 2.84
C TRP A 59 7.08 8.64 2.14
N GLY A 60 6.57 8.09 1.04
CA GLY A 60 5.46 8.69 0.34
C GLY A 60 5.14 7.99 -0.97
N VAL A 61 4.17 8.53 -1.68
CA VAL A 61 3.70 7.97 -2.95
C VAL A 61 4.83 7.94 -3.98
N GLN A 62 5.08 6.77 -4.58
CA GLN A 62 5.98 6.70 -5.71
C GLN A 62 5.28 7.23 -6.96
N ARG A 63 6.01 7.92 -7.82
CA ARG A 63 5.47 8.50 -9.05
C ARG A 63 5.92 7.66 -10.25
N ARG A 64 5.00 7.34 -11.16
CA ARG A 64 5.25 6.40 -12.25
C ARG A 64 6.09 7.07 -13.36
N GLY A 65 7.18 6.43 -13.77
CA GLY A 65 7.88 6.74 -15.03
C GLY A 65 8.48 8.14 -15.17
N GLY A 66 8.76 8.83 -14.05
CA GLY A 66 9.27 10.21 -14.07
C GLY A 66 8.20 11.28 -14.37
N ASP A 67 6.95 10.89 -14.58
CA ASP A 67 5.83 11.82 -14.66
C ASP A 67 5.35 12.14 -13.24
N GLU A 68 5.55 13.39 -12.83
CA GLU A 68 5.25 13.84 -11.47
C GLU A 68 3.75 13.80 -11.14
N LYS A 69 2.89 13.65 -12.15
CA LYS A 69 1.44 13.81 -12.02
C LYS A 69 0.68 12.52 -11.73
N VAL A 70 1.29 11.36 -11.89
CA VAL A 70 0.60 10.07 -11.75
C VAL A 70 1.12 9.31 -10.52
N PRO A 71 0.35 9.28 -9.41
CA PRO A 71 0.69 8.48 -8.25
C PRO A 71 0.62 6.99 -8.59
N SER A 72 1.59 6.22 -8.10
CA SER A 72 1.56 4.78 -8.14
C SER A 72 0.47 4.26 -7.20
N THR A 73 -0.30 3.27 -7.67
CA THR A 73 -1.33 2.61 -6.88
C THR A 73 -0.79 1.43 -6.08
N ASP A 74 0.32 0.84 -6.53
CA ASP A 74 0.90 -0.41 -6.03
C ASP A 74 2.30 -0.23 -5.42
N SER A 75 2.83 1.00 -5.42
CA SER A 75 4.15 1.28 -4.85
C SER A 75 4.30 2.62 -4.13
N ILE A 76 5.19 2.63 -3.15
CA ILE A 76 5.63 3.81 -2.41
C ILE A 76 7.16 3.88 -2.41
N PHE A 77 7.72 5.05 -2.11
CA PHE A 77 9.13 5.16 -1.76
C PHE A 77 9.30 5.16 -0.24
N ALA A 78 10.45 4.67 0.22
CA ALA A 78 10.94 4.82 1.58
C ALA A 78 12.44 5.15 1.53
N ASP A 79 12.84 6.26 2.13
CA ASP A 79 14.24 6.71 2.21
C ASP A 79 14.69 6.75 3.66
N PHE A 80 15.66 5.91 4.00
CA PHE A 80 16.30 5.85 5.32
C PHE A 80 17.63 5.11 5.20
N GLY A 81 18.47 5.20 6.23
CA GLY A 81 19.74 4.44 6.26
C GLY A 81 20.70 4.78 5.11
N GLY A 82 20.52 5.94 4.46
CA GLY A 82 21.32 6.37 3.31
C GLY A 82 20.90 5.78 1.97
N GLY A 83 19.72 5.15 1.87
CA GLY A 83 19.24 4.56 0.63
C GLY A 83 17.74 4.78 0.41
N GLU A 84 17.38 5.08 -0.84
CA GLU A 84 15.99 5.09 -1.28
C GLU A 84 15.56 3.69 -1.74
N HIS A 85 14.40 3.28 -1.27
CA HIS A 85 13.78 1.98 -1.52
C HIS A 85 12.46 2.17 -2.25
N THR A 86 12.20 1.31 -3.23
CA THR A 86 10.86 1.10 -3.79
C THR A 86 10.17 0.00 -3.01
N LEU A 87 9.02 0.29 -2.41
CA LEU A 87 8.19 -0.69 -1.74
C LEU A 87 6.98 -1.01 -2.61
N THR A 88 6.73 -2.29 -2.88
CA THR A 88 5.61 -2.75 -3.71
C THR A 88 4.73 -3.73 -2.94
N ALA A 89 3.41 -3.53 -3.03
CA ALA A 89 2.40 -4.49 -2.58
C ALA A 89 1.66 -5.11 -3.77
N ARG A 90 1.39 -6.42 -3.69
CA ARG A 90 0.54 -7.12 -4.66
C ARG A 90 -0.95 -6.83 -4.43
N SER A 91 -1.39 -6.93 -3.18
CA SER A 91 -2.78 -6.73 -2.79
C SER A 91 -2.90 -6.71 -1.28
N TRP A 92 -3.69 -5.80 -0.71
CA TRP A 92 -4.24 -6.05 0.61
C TRP A 92 -5.17 -7.27 0.57
N PRO A 93 -5.23 -8.11 1.62
CA PRO A 93 -4.61 -7.97 2.94
C PRO A 93 -3.29 -8.73 3.08
N CYS A 94 -2.48 -8.85 2.02
CA CYS A 94 -1.14 -9.42 2.16
C CYS A 94 -0.31 -8.45 3.00
N LEU A 95 -0.18 -8.76 4.30
CA LEU A 95 0.48 -7.94 5.32
C LEU A 95 2.00 -7.90 5.16
N PHE A 96 2.49 -7.74 3.93
CA PHE A 96 3.90 -7.71 3.62
C PHE A 96 4.19 -6.97 2.30
N PHE A 97 5.41 -6.42 2.19
CA PHE A 97 5.90 -5.71 1.00
C PHE A 97 7.22 -6.28 0.52
N ARG A 98 7.50 -6.10 -0.76
CA ARG A 98 8.85 -6.23 -1.29
C ARG A 98 9.49 -4.85 -1.34
N SER A 99 10.68 -4.74 -0.77
CA SER A 99 11.59 -3.61 -0.95
C SER A 99 12.61 -3.92 -2.02
N GLU A 100 12.96 -2.91 -2.82
CA GLU A 100 14.14 -2.90 -3.69
C GLU A 100 14.91 -1.57 -3.49
N ARG A 101 16.17 -1.64 -3.05
CA ARG A 101 17.02 -0.46 -2.89
C ARG A 101 17.49 0.04 -4.25
N LYS A 102 17.32 1.33 -4.53
CA LYS A 102 17.64 1.89 -5.86
C LYS A 102 19.14 1.91 -6.19
N ALA A 103 20.00 1.99 -5.18
CA ALA A 103 21.44 2.13 -5.38
C ALA A 103 22.09 0.86 -5.98
N ASP A 104 21.63 -0.31 -5.55
CA ASP A 104 22.28 -1.59 -5.86
C ASP A 104 21.31 -2.75 -6.12
N GLY A 105 20.00 -2.48 -6.11
CA GLY A 105 18.97 -3.46 -6.38
C GLY A 105 18.77 -4.48 -5.24
N GLU A 106 19.26 -4.21 -4.02
CA GLU A 106 19.05 -5.11 -2.88
C GLU A 106 17.56 -5.33 -2.64
N LYS A 107 17.12 -6.60 -2.63
CA LYS A 107 15.72 -6.98 -2.41
C LYS A 107 15.56 -7.60 -1.03
N VAL A 108 14.67 -7.02 -0.25
CA VAL A 108 14.31 -7.53 1.08
C VAL A 108 12.81 -7.45 1.29
N ARG A 109 12.33 -8.18 2.30
CA ARG A 109 10.92 -8.25 2.64
C ARG A 109 10.59 -7.38 3.86
N LEU A 110 9.42 -6.77 3.83
CA LEU A 110 8.81 -6.14 5.00
C LEU A 110 7.58 -6.94 5.41
N ASP A 111 7.39 -7.20 6.70
CA ASP A 111 6.27 -7.97 7.23
C ASP A 111 5.58 -7.23 8.38
N PHE A 112 4.25 -7.32 8.48
CA PHE A 112 3.55 -6.78 9.64
C PHE A 112 3.85 -7.62 10.89
N VAL A 113 4.23 -6.98 11.99
CA VAL A 113 4.52 -7.66 13.26
C VAL A 113 3.24 -8.25 13.82
N GLY A 114 3.24 -9.56 14.08
CA GLY A 114 2.10 -10.27 14.66
C GLY A 114 0.98 -10.62 13.67
N GLY A 115 1.14 -10.28 12.40
CA GLY A 115 0.27 -10.76 11.34
C GLY A 115 0.63 -12.20 10.98
N HIS A 116 -0.31 -13.14 11.08
CA HIS A 116 -0.29 -14.28 10.19
C HIS A 116 -0.51 -13.71 8.79
N ALA A 117 0.53 -13.73 7.93
CA ALA A 117 0.30 -13.62 6.51
C ALA A 117 -0.72 -14.73 6.19
N PRO A 118 -1.91 -14.43 5.66
CA PRO A 118 -2.79 -15.50 5.23
C PRO A 118 -1.98 -16.37 4.26
N ASP A 119 -2.03 -17.68 4.42
CA ASP A 119 -1.53 -18.70 3.46
C ASP A 119 -2.28 -18.63 2.11
N ALA A 120 -2.74 -17.44 1.73
CA ALA A 120 -3.31 -17.18 0.45
C ALA A 120 -2.18 -17.29 -0.56
N ALA A 121 -2.22 -18.33 -1.39
CA ALA A 121 -1.33 -18.47 -2.55
C ALA A 121 -1.32 -17.22 -3.45
N SER A 122 -2.34 -16.37 -3.37
CA SER A 122 -2.43 -15.05 -4.02
C SER A 122 -1.49 -13.99 -3.44
N CYS A 123 -1.00 -14.18 -2.21
CA CYS A 123 -0.09 -13.27 -1.53
C CYS A 123 1.38 -13.54 -1.84
N LEU A 124 1.75 -14.74 -2.29
CA LEU A 124 3.15 -15.09 -2.57
C LEU A 124 3.67 -14.32 -3.80
N PHE A 125 4.81 -13.63 -3.66
CA PHE A 125 5.63 -13.31 -4.82
C PHE A 125 6.14 -14.64 -5.36
N LYS A 126 5.95 -14.92 -6.66
CA LYS A 126 6.71 -15.99 -7.30
C LYS A 126 8.18 -15.60 -7.15
N GLU A 127 8.95 -16.40 -6.41
CA GLU A 127 10.39 -16.24 -6.37
C GLU A 127 10.89 -16.43 -7.80
N GLU A 128 11.26 -15.33 -8.46
CA GLU A 128 12.05 -15.41 -9.68
C GLU A 128 13.49 -15.68 -9.23
N TYR A 129 13.83 -16.97 -9.27
CA TYR A 129 15.19 -17.51 -9.18
C TYR A 129 16.06 -17.01 -10.34
#